data_AF-A0A355PRM8-F1
#
_entry.id   AF-A0A355PRM8-F1
#
_cell.length_a   1.000
_cell.length_b   1.000
_cell.length_c   1.000
_cell.angle_alpha   90.00
_cell.angle_beta   90.00
_cell.angle_gamma   90.00
#
_symmetry.space_group_name_H-M   'P 1'
#
loop_
_entity.id
_entity.type
_entity.pdbx_description
1 polymer ?
#
loop_
_entity_poly.entity_id
_entity_poly.type
_entity_poly.pdbx_seq_one_letter_code
_entity_poly.pdbx_strand_id
1 'polypeptide(L)'
;MRMIQNAALAFIGISAGGVIAAGVFAFLVIIGVFPRLIGKTGTKEHIMLYGSVIVAGGVLGNLVDLYEFPIPLFGLSSLFLGTFGMAVGIFVGCLVMSLSETLKALPVISRRLYLAVGLQYLILSIALGKLAGALTYFLCGMSAE
;
A
#
# COMPACT_ATOMS: atom_id res chain seq x y z
N MET A 1 12.72 -9.58 36.43
CA MET A 1 11.95 -10.25 35.35
C MET A 1 11.16 -9.26 34.49
N ARG A 2 10.33 -8.38 35.07
CA ARG A 2 9.53 -7.39 34.31
C ARG A 2 10.34 -6.40 33.44
N MET A 3 11.49 -5.92 33.89
CA MET A 3 12.33 -5.01 33.09
C MET A 3 12.91 -5.68 31.83
N ILE A 4 13.32 -6.94 31.91
CA ILE A 4 13.87 -7.70 30.76
C ILE A 4 12.75 -7.97 29.74
N GLN A 5 11.55 -8.28 30.22
CA GLN A 5 10.38 -8.43 29.35
C GLN A 5 10.06 -7.11 28.65
N ASN A 6 9.95 -5.99 29.38
CA ASN A 6 9.66 -4.69 28.76
C ASN A 6 10.73 -4.26 27.75
N ALA A 7 12.01 -4.54 28.02
CA ALA A 7 13.10 -4.28 27.08
C ALA A 7 12.98 -5.16 25.81
N ALA A 8 12.66 -6.45 25.96
CA ALA A 8 12.43 -7.34 24.83
C ALA A 8 11.20 -6.93 24.00
N LEU A 9 10.09 -6.56 24.64
CA LEU A 9 8.90 -6.04 23.95
C LEU A 9 9.20 -4.72 23.22
N ALA A 10 9.97 -3.81 23.81
CA ALA A 10 10.37 -2.57 23.15
C ALA A 10 11.25 -2.84 21.92
N PHE A 11 12.19 -3.79 22.02
CA PHE A 11 13.04 -4.17 20.90
C PHE A 11 12.25 -4.82 19.75
N ILE A 12 11.31 -5.71 20.07
CA ILE A 12 10.43 -6.34 19.08
C ILE A 12 9.53 -5.28 18.44
N GLY A 13 8.98 -4.36 19.24
CA GLY A 13 8.12 -3.27 18.74
C GLY A 13 8.86 -2.35 17.77
N ILE A 14 10.09 -1.94 18.09
CA ILE A 14 10.90 -1.08 17.22
C ILE A 14 11.32 -1.81 15.95
N SER A 15 11.73 -3.08 16.05
CA SER A 15 12.14 -3.86 14.88
C SER A 15 10.97 -4.14 13.95
N ALA A 16 9.81 -4.54 14.48
CA ALA A 16 8.59 -4.72 13.70
C ALA A 16 8.13 -3.40 13.06
N GLY A 17 8.11 -2.30 13.83
CA GLY A 17 7.75 -0.97 13.33
C GLY A 17 8.66 -0.51 12.19
N GLY A 18 9.97 -0.74 12.30
CA GLY A 18 10.94 -0.43 11.25
C GLY A 18 10.69 -1.20 9.95
N VAL A 19 10.39 -2.51 10.05
CA VAL A 19 10.07 -3.35 8.89
C VAL A 19 8.77 -2.88 8.21
N ILE A 20 7.74 -2.56 8.98
CA ILE A 20 6.46 -2.08 8.46
C ILE A 20 6.63 -0.72 7.76
N ALA A 21 7.32 0.23 8.39
CA ALA A 21 7.57 1.55 7.81
C ALA A 21 8.36 1.46 6.50
N ALA A 22 9.41 0.64 6.46
CA ALA A 22 10.17 0.38 5.23
C ALA A 22 9.31 -0.27 4.15
N GLY A 23 8.45 -1.23 4.52
CA GLY A 23 7.53 -1.91 3.60
C GLY A 23 6.52 -0.96 2.97
N VAL A 24 5.87 -0.11 3.75
CA VAL A 24 4.89 0.87 3.25
C VAL A 24 5.56 1.88 2.33
N PHE A 25 6.74 2.37 2.69
CA PHE A 25 7.48 3.31 1.84
C PHE A 25 7.90 2.67 0.51
N ALA A 26 8.48 1.47 0.56
CA ALA A 26 8.88 0.72 -0.63
C ALA A 26 7.68 0.44 -1.54
N PHE A 27 6.55 0.04 -0.97
CA PHE A 27 5.30 -0.21 -1.69
C PHE A 27 4.81 1.03 -2.46
N LEU A 28 4.75 2.19 -1.79
CA LEU A 28 4.32 3.46 -2.40
C LEU A 28 5.24 3.90 -3.54
N VAL A 29 6.55 3.65 -3.42
CA VAL A 29 7.54 3.96 -4.46
C VAL A 29 7.43 2.99 -5.64
N ILE A 30 7.31 1.68 -5.39
CA ILE A 30 7.23 0.65 -6.44
C ILE A 30 5.97 0.78 -7.29
N ILE A 31 4.81 1.04 -6.67
CA ILE A 31 3.57 1.27 -7.44
C ILE A 31 3.70 2.52 -8.31
N GLY A 32 4.54 3.47 -7.90
CA GLY A 32 4.82 4.66 -8.68
C GLY A 32 3.90 5.84 -8.37
N VAL A 33 3.04 5.74 -7.35
CA VAL A 33 2.18 6.87 -6.90
C VAL A 33 3.05 8.07 -6.53
N PHE A 34 4.08 7.82 -5.71
CA PHE A 34 5.01 8.84 -5.23
C PHE A 34 5.82 9.52 -6.34
N PRO A 35 6.58 8.79 -7.19
CA PRO A 35 7.35 9.42 -8.26
C PRO A 35 6.47 10.14 -9.29
N ARG A 36 5.21 9.71 -9.49
CA ARG A 36 4.27 10.40 -10.38
C ARG A 36 3.76 11.71 -9.82
N LEU A 37 3.43 11.75 -8.53
CA LEU A 37 3.03 12.99 -7.86
C LEU A 37 4.14 14.03 -7.97
N ILE A 38 5.38 13.64 -7.66
CA ILE A 38 6.56 14.52 -7.80
C ILE A 38 6.76 14.95 -9.26
N GLY A 39 6.62 14.01 -10.21
CA GLY A 39 6.74 14.29 -11.63
C GLY A 39 5.68 15.26 -12.17
N LYS A 40 4.44 15.18 -11.68
CA LYS A 40 3.32 16.07 -12.07
C LYS A 40 3.40 17.45 -11.41
N THR A 41 3.86 17.55 -10.17
CA THR A 41 4.03 18.83 -9.48
C THR A 41 5.34 19.54 -9.88
N GLY A 42 6.21 18.90 -10.67
CA GLY A 42 7.45 19.50 -11.18
C GLY A 42 8.49 19.83 -10.10
N THR A 43 8.23 19.43 -8.84
CA THR A 43 9.03 19.83 -7.68
C THR A 43 10.05 18.75 -7.34
N LYS A 44 11.04 18.56 -8.23
CA LYS A 44 12.11 17.56 -8.07
C LYS A 44 13.05 17.87 -6.91
N GLU A 45 13.13 19.13 -6.47
CA GLU A 45 14.00 19.58 -5.38
C GLU A 45 13.47 19.22 -3.98
N HIS A 46 12.16 18.98 -3.82
CA HIS A 46 11.53 18.78 -2.50
C HIS A 46 11.09 17.33 -2.23
N ILE A 47 11.84 16.35 -2.74
CA ILE A 47 11.55 14.91 -2.52
C ILE A 47 11.44 14.58 -1.02
N MET A 48 12.27 15.24 -0.19
CA MET A 48 12.28 15.02 1.26
C MET A 48 10.99 15.50 1.94
N LEU A 49 10.37 16.58 1.46
CA LEU A 49 9.09 17.05 2.00
C LEU A 49 7.96 16.05 1.76
N TYR A 50 7.89 15.46 0.57
CA TYR A 50 6.88 14.43 0.30
C TYR A 50 7.04 13.21 1.21
N GLY A 51 8.30 12.80 1.48
CA GLY A 51 8.59 11.74 2.44
C GLY A 51 8.08 12.09 3.85
N SER A 52 8.36 13.30 4.34
CA SER A 52 7.89 13.77 5.65
C SER A 52 6.37 13.82 5.73
N VAL A 53 5.67 14.23 4.67
CA VAL A 53 4.19 14.25 4.62
C VAL A 53 3.61 12.84 4.70
N ILE A 54 4.22 11.87 4.02
CA ILE A 54 3.78 10.46 4.07
C ILE A 54 4.00 9.89 5.47
N VAL A 55 5.17 10.15 6.08
CA VAL A 55 5.47 9.71 7.45
C VAL A 55 4.49 10.35 8.43
N ALA A 56 4.27 11.66 8.34
CA ALA A 56 3.32 12.37 9.19
C ALA A 56 1.89 11.83 9.02
N GLY A 57 1.44 11.59 7.77
CA GLY A 57 0.14 11.00 7.48
C GLY A 57 -0.01 9.58 8.00
N GLY A 58 1.03 8.74 7.89
CA GLY A 58 1.04 7.38 8.42
C GLY A 58 1.01 7.35 9.96
N VAL A 59 1.77 8.23 10.61
CA VAL A 59 1.75 8.38 12.07
C VAL A 59 0.38 8.86 12.54
N LEU A 60 -0.19 9.89 11.92
CA LEU A 60 -1.53 10.39 12.24
C LEU A 60 -2.61 9.33 12.00
N GLY A 61 -2.56 8.61 10.88
CA GLY A 61 -3.50 7.53 10.58
C GLY A 61 -3.43 6.41 11.62
N ASN A 62 -2.22 6.00 12.01
CA ASN A 62 -2.02 4.98 13.04
C ASN A 62 -2.50 5.44 14.42
N LEU A 63 -2.30 6.71 14.77
CA LEU A 63 -2.83 7.32 16.00
C LEU A 63 -4.36 7.30 16.03
N VAL A 64 -5.02 7.66 14.92
CA VAL A 64 -6.49 7.65 14.82
C VAL A 64 -7.04 6.22 14.91
N ASP A 65 -6.38 5.26 14.24
CA ASP A 65 -6.75 3.84 14.25
C ASP A 65 -6.59 3.23 15.65
N LEU A 66 -5.47 3.49 16.33
CA LEU A 66 -5.15 2.86 17.63
C LEU A 66 -5.96 3.43 18.80
N TYR A 67 -6.19 4.75 18.81
CA TYR A 67 -6.90 5.39 19.92
C TYR A 67 -8.42 5.37 19.76
N GLU A 68 -8.95 4.86 18.63
CA GLU A 68 -10.37 4.84 18.28
C GLU A 68 -11.10 6.06 18.81
N PHE A 69 -10.55 7.26 18.57
CA PHE A 69 -11.04 8.47 19.25
C PHE A 69 -12.56 8.57 19.03
N PRO A 70 -13.38 8.45 20.09
CA PRO A 70 -14.81 8.67 19.98
C PRO A 70 -14.94 10.18 19.89
N ILE A 71 -14.79 10.71 18.68
CA ILE A 71 -14.87 12.15 18.45
C ILE A 71 -16.36 12.47 18.37
N PRO A 72 -16.99 13.14 19.37
CA PRO A 72 -18.33 13.66 19.22
C PRO A 72 -18.27 14.87 18.28
N LEU A 73 -18.14 14.64 16.96
CA LEU A 73 -18.22 15.71 15.97
C LEU A 73 -19.68 16.12 15.81
N PHE A 74 -20.10 17.03 16.68
CA PHE A 74 -21.32 17.81 16.49
C PHE A 74 -21.09 18.76 15.31
N GLY A 75 -21.67 18.46 14.14
CA GLY A 75 -21.79 19.38 12.99
C GLY A 75 -20.60 19.47 12.03
N LEU A 76 -19.35 19.31 12.47
CA LEU A 76 -18.16 19.40 11.59
C LEU A 76 -17.86 18.11 10.80
N SER A 77 -18.55 17.00 11.13
CA SER A 77 -18.32 15.68 10.53
C SER A 77 -18.38 15.69 9.01
N SER A 78 -19.38 16.36 8.43
CA SER A 78 -19.64 16.27 6.99
C SER A 78 -18.54 16.92 6.15
N LEU A 79 -17.98 18.05 6.59
CA LEU A 79 -16.87 18.71 5.90
C LEU A 79 -15.58 17.91 6.04
N PHE A 80 -15.32 17.35 7.22
CA PHE A 80 -14.13 16.55 7.47
C PHE A 80 -14.16 15.24 6.67
N LEU A 81 -15.31 14.57 6.66
CA LEU A 81 -15.54 13.35 5.89
C LEU A 81 -15.48 13.61 4.38
N GLY A 82 -16.01 14.75 3.91
CA GLY A 82 -15.91 15.15 2.51
C GLY A 82 -14.47 15.40 2.08
N THR A 83 -13.69 16.10 2.90
CA THR A 83 -12.27 16.37 2.61
C THR A 83 -11.44 15.08 2.64
N PHE A 84 -11.70 14.20 3.60
CA PHE A 84 -11.05 12.88 3.68
C PHE A 84 -11.41 12.00 2.48
N GLY A 85 -12.69 11.95 2.10
CA GLY A 85 -13.15 11.22 0.91
C GLY A 85 -12.52 11.74 -0.38
N MET A 86 -12.37 13.06 -0.52
CA MET A 86 -11.67 13.66 -1.66
C MET A 86 -10.18 13.28 -1.68
N ALA A 87 -9.51 13.32 -0.53
CA ALA A 87 -8.10 12.91 -0.42
C ALA A 87 -7.90 11.43 -0.79
N VAL A 88 -8.77 10.55 -0.29
CA VAL A 88 -8.77 9.11 -0.66
C VAL A 88 -9.05 8.94 -2.15
N GLY A 89 -10.00 9.69 -2.71
CA GLY A 89 -10.31 9.67 -4.14
C GLY A 89 -9.11 10.07 -5.01
N ILE A 90 -8.38 11.13 -4.65
CA ILE A 90 -7.16 11.55 -5.35
C ILE A 90 -6.09 10.47 -5.26
N PHE A 91 -5.91 9.86 -4.07
CA PHE A 91 -4.95 8.79 -3.86
C PHE A 91 -5.28 7.54 -4.71
N VAL A 92 -6.52 7.08 -4.68
CA VAL A 92 -6.99 5.93 -5.48
C VAL A 92 -6.91 6.24 -6.97
N GLY A 93 -7.24 7.46 -7.40
CA GLY A 93 -7.06 7.89 -8.79
C GLY A 93 -5.60 7.82 -9.24
N CYS A 94 -4.67 8.26 -8.40
CA CYS A 94 -3.24 8.13 -8.65
C CYS A 94 -2.80 6.66 -8.69
N LEU A 95 -3.30 5.81 -7.79
CA LEU A 95 -3.04 4.37 -7.79
C LEU A 95 -3.47 3.72 -9.11
N VAL A 96 -4.71 3.94 -9.54
CA VAL A 96 -5.25 3.36 -10.77
C VAL A 96 -4.49 3.84 -12.00
N MET A 97 -4.17 5.13 -12.09
CA MET A 97 -3.34 5.67 -13.17
C MET A 97 -1.95 5.01 -13.19
N SER A 98 -1.36 4.81 -12.00
CA SER A 98 -0.04 4.21 -11.86
C SER A 98 -0.01 2.76 -12.32
N LEU A 99 -1.00 1.98 -11.87
CA LEU A 99 -1.17 0.60 -12.28
C LEU A 99 -1.48 0.50 -13.78
N SER A 100 -2.31 1.38 -14.35
CA SER A 100 -2.63 1.33 -15.78
C SER A 100 -1.39 1.43 -16.66
N GLU A 101 -0.42 2.24 -16.27
CA GLU A 101 0.78 2.46 -17.07
C GLU A 101 1.85 1.38 -16.85
N THR A 102 1.96 0.82 -15.64
CA THR A 102 2.78 -0.40 -15.46
C THR A 102 2.16 -1.61 -16.19
N LEU A 103 0.83 -1.74 -16.21
CA LEU A 103 0.12 -2.77 -16.97
C LEU A 103 0.30 -2.61 -18.48
N LYS A 104 0.36 -1.38 -19.00
CA LYS A 104 0.69 -1.13 -20.43
C LYS A 104 2.12 -1.50 -20.78
N ALA A 105 3.06 -1.39 -19.84
CA ALA A 105 4.45 -1.81 -20.06
C ALA A 105 4.61 -3.34 -20.11
N LEU A 106 3.76 -4.09 -19.40
CA LEU A 106 3.79 -5.54 -19.31
C LEU A 106 3.74 -6.26 -20.69
N PRO A 107 2.80 -5.97 -21.61
CA PRO A 107 2.77 -6.59 -22.94
C PRO A 107 3.96 -6.17 -23.81
N VAL A 108 4.49 -4.95 -23.63
CA VAL A 108 5.68 -4.47 -24.34
C VAL A 108 6.91 -5.28 -23.93
N ILE A 109 7.09 -5.52 -22.62
CA ILE A 109 8.15 -6.37 -22.09
C ILE A 109 7.97 -7.82 -22.57
N SER A 110 6.75 -8.35 -22.56
CA SER A 110 6.46 -9.70 -23.07
C SER A 110 6.85 -9.87 -24.54
N ARG A 111 6.63 -8.84 -25.37
CA ARG A 111 7.06 -8.84 -26.78
C ARG A 111 8.57 -8.71 -26.92
N ARG A 112 9.23 -7.90 -26.09
CA ARG A 112 10.70 -7.73 -26.05
C ARG A 112 11.44 -9.00 -25.62
N LEU A 113 10.82 -9.85 -24.80
CA LEU A 113 11.36 -11.15 -24.40
C LEU A 113 11.11 -12.26 -25.45
N TYR A 114 10.58 -11.92 -26.63
CA TYR A 114 10.30 -12.86 -27.73
C TYR A 114 9.33 -14.00 -27.32
N LEU A 115 8.50 -13.77 -26.29
CA LEU A 115 7.38 -14.63 -25.95
C LEU A 115 6.18 -14.30 -26.86
N ALA A 116 6.27 -14.65 -28.14
CA ALA A 116 5.21 -14.40 -29.13
C ALA A 116 3.87 -15.09 -28.79
N VAL A 117 3.89 -16.15 -27.97
CA VAL A 117 2.71 -16.89 -27.46
C VAL A 117 2.59 -16.81 -25.93
N GLY A 118 3.57 -16.22 -25.24
CA GLY A 118 3.75 -16.41 -23.80
C GLY A 118 2.84 -15.60 -22.88
N LEU A 119 2.20 -14.53 -23.36
CA LEU A 119 1.29 -13.75 -22.52
C LEU A 119 0.09 -14.60 -22.07
N GLN A 120 -0.44 -15.45 -22.96
CA GLN A 120 -1.52 -16.38 -22.62
C GLN A 120 -1.07 -17.40 -21.57
N TYR A 121 0.14 -17.94 -21.69
CA TYR A 121 0.72 -18.87 -20.71
C TYR A 121 1.03 -18.21 -19.36
N LEU A 122 1.45 -16.94 -19.37
CA LEU A 122 1.66 -16.14 -18.15
C LEU A 122 0.33 -15.94 -17.42
N ILE A 123 -0.71 -15.50 -18.13
CA ILE A 123 -2.05 -15.31 -17.56
C ILE A 123 -2.60 -16.65 -17.04
N LEU A 124 -2.42 -17.73 -17.79
CA LEU A 124 -2.83 -19.07 -17.39
C LEU A 124 -2.09 -19.54 -16.13
N SER A 125 -0.78 -19.30 -16.03
CA SER A 125 0.01 -19.68 -14.85
C SER A 125 -0.42 -18.90 -13.60
N ILE A 126 -0.69 -17.60 -13.75
CA ILE A 126 -1.21 -16.77 -12.66
C ILE A 126 -2.61 -17.26 -12.24
N ALA A 127 -3.48 -17.59 -13.20
CA ALA A 127 -4.81 -18.11 -12.94
C ALA A 127 -4.76 -19.47 -12.25
N LEU A 128 -3.90 -20.40 -12.69
CA LEU A 128 -3.69 -21.70 -12.05
C LEU A 128 -3.11 -21.56 -10.65
N GLY A 129 -2.17 -20.63 -10.43
CA GLY A 129 -1.64 -20.35 -9.10
C GLY A 129 -2.71 -19.83 -8.14
N LYS A 130 -3.56 -18.89 -8.59
CA LYS A 130 -4.73 -18.44 -7.81
C LYS A 130 -5.74 -19.55 -7.55
N LEU A 131 -6.01 -20.38 -8.55
CA LEU A 131 -6.92 -21.52 -8.43
C LEU A 131 -6.40 -22.51 -7.41
N ALA A 132 -5.11 -22.90 -7.48
CA ALA A 132 -4.48 -23.80 -6.53
C ALA A 132 -4.47 -23.20 -5.10
N GLY A 133 -4.18 -21.90 -4.97
CA GLY A 133 -4.27 -21.18 -3.69
C GLY A 133 -5.69 -21.17 -3.11
N ALA A 134 -6.71 -20.94 -3.93
CA ALA A 134 -8.10 -21.00 -3.49
C ALA A 134 -8.54 -22.43 -3.14
N LEU A 135 -8.10 -23.43 -3.91
CA LEU A 135 -8.40 -24.84 -3.65
C LEU A 135 -7.77 -25.30 -2.33
N THR A 136 -6.51 -24.94 -2.09
CA THR A 136 -5.81 -25.27 -0.84
C THR A 136 -6.40 -24.53 0.35
N TYR A 137 -6.79 -23.26 0.21
CA TYR A 137 -7.52 -22.52 1.24
C TYR A 137 -8.81 -23.24 1.67
N PHE A 138 -9.58 -23.74 0.68
CA PHE A 138 -10.85 -24.42 0.93
C PHE A 138 -10.65 -25.86 1.46
N LEU A 139 -9.70 -26.62 0.90
CA LEU A 139 -9.40 -28.00 1.31
C LEU A 139 -8.70 -28.09 2.67
N CYS A 140 -7.90 -27.09 3.04
CA CYS A 140 -7.22 -27.01 4.33
C CYS A 140 -8.13 -26.48 5.46
N GLY A 141 -9.41 -26.19 5.16
CA GLY A 141 -10.40 -25.86 6.18
C GLY A 141 -10.30 -24.45 6.78
N MET A 142 -9.44 -23.57 6.28
CA MET A 142 -9.29 -22.18 6.79
C MET A 142 -10.51 -21.28 6.50
N SER A 143 -11.54 -21.81 5.84
CA SER A 143 -12.81 -21.13 5.59
C SER A 143 -13.91 -21.48 6.61
N ALA A 144 -13.63 -22.37 7.57
CA ALA A 144 -14.61 -22.89 8.54
C ALA A 144 -14.33 -22.47 10.00
N GLU A 145 -13.54 -21.40 10.21
CA GLU A 145 -13.44 -20.66 11.48
C GLU A 145 -13.98 -19.24 11.30
#